data_AF-A0A835F4F9-F1
#
_entry.id   AF-A0A835F4F9-F1
#
_cell.length_a   1.000
_cell.length_b   1.000
_cell.length_c   1.000
_cell.angle_alpha   90.00
_cell.angle_beta   90.00
_cell.angle_gamma   90.00
#
_symmetry.space_group_name_H-M   'P 1'
#
loop_
_entity.id
_entity.type
_entity.pdbx_description
1 polymer ?
#
loop_
_entity_poly.entity_id
_entity_poly.type
_entity_poly.pdbx_seq_one_letter_code
_entity_poly.pdbx_strand_id
1 'polypeptide(L)'
;MAVLPSYCVEEELAYLKSLVEAESEADDMLGMEEEFRALLCKVSELERVEAPSLSDELAWAESLEASVKEAADAIADEAEAIHRAVAVLALRPGEEATVVALRRRAALASARRAEAEELAAAARRLQEKNLRSLAAKDDEHLLDDAMGGPSMLGGGGACCVATPEEMAELERACVRMEERMAWLAGSLRRGAVAFAAARPGEEEAALVAGKLEGHAASADAARGTVVAFAASVRRLRDTTTTP
;
A
#
# COMPACT_ATOMS: atom_id res chain seq x y z
N MET A 1 26.00 26.82 8.81
CA MET A 1 26.48 25.54 9.36
C MET A 1 25.87 25.37 10.74
N ALA A 2 24.86 24.52 10.88
CA ALA A 2 24.33 24.15 12.18
C ALA A 2 25.24 23.04 12.74
N VAL A 3 25.93 23.33 13.84
CA VAL A 3 26.69 22.32 14.59
C VAL A 3 25.67 21.59 15.45
N LEU A 4 25.37 20.34 15.10
CA LEU A 4 24.58 19.46 15.95
C LEU A 4 25.33 19.27 17.28
N PRO A 5 24.64 19.31 18.43
CA PRO A 5 25.29 19.24 19.73
C PRO A 5 25.96 17.86 19.93
N SER A 6 27.19 17.90 20.45
CA SER A 6 28.12 16.75 20.59
C SER A 6 27.58 15.54 21.36
N TYR A 7 26.50 15.69 22.14
CA TYR A 7 25.92 14.59 22.92
C TYR A 7 25.12 13.61 22.05
N CYS A 8 24.44 14.10 21.00
CA CYS A 8 23.68 13.25 20.09
C CYS A 8 24.59 12.28 19.31
N VAL A 9 25.81 12.71 19.00
CA VAL A 9 26.77 11.92 18.22
C VAL A 9 27.31 10.75 19.03
N GLU A 10 27.62 10.93 20.31
CA GLU A 10 28.13 9.83 21.15
C GLU A 10 27.04 8.80 21.50
N GLU A 11 25.78 9.24 21.68
CA GLU A 11 24.65 8.33 21.86
C GLU A 11 24.37 7.49 20.61
N GLU A 12 24.39 8.10 19.42
CA GLU A 12 24.25 7.41 18.12
C GLU A 12 25.40 6.42 17.89
N LEU A 13 26.64 6.80 18.25
CA LEU A 13 27.80 5.91 18.20
C LEU A 13 27.67 4.74 19.18
N ALA A 14 27.20 4.97 20.40
CA ALA A 14 26.99 3.92 21.40
C ALA A 14 25.91 2.93 20.94
N TYR A 15 24.81 3.43 20.36
CA TYR A 15 23.78 2.59 19.76
C TYR A 15 24.35 1.70 18.65
N LEU A 16 25.04 2.28 17.66
CA LEU A 16 25.61 1.53 16.54
C LEU A 16 26.67 0.51 16.97
N LYS A 17 27.45 0.83 18.01
CA LYS A 17 28.39 -0.14 18.63
C LYS A 17 27.67 -1.29 19.32
N SER A 18 26.62 -1.00 20.09
CA SER A 18 25.81 -2.04 20.74
C SER A 18 25.18 -2.99 19.71
N LEU A 19 24.84 -2.44 18.53
CA LEU A 19 24.29 -3.19 17.42
C LEU A 19 25.30 -4.14 16.79
N VAL A 20 26.56 -3.71 16.65
CA VAL A 20 27.68 -4.56 16.20
C VAL A 20 28.00 -5.66 17.21
N GLU A 21 27.92 -5.35 18.51
CA GLU A 21 28.22 -6.31 19.58
C GLU A 21 27.09 -7.35 19.76
N ALA A 22 25.86 -7.00 19.41
CA ALA A 22 24.69 -7.86 19.45
C ALA A 22 24.60 -8.78 18.20
N GLU A 23 25.69 -9.47 17.81
CA GLU A 23 25.84 -10.41 16.67
C GLU A 23 24.88 -11.64 16.70
N SER A 24 23.58 -11.40 16.93
CA SER A 24 22.43 -12.31 16.81
C SER A 24 21.56 -11.95 15.60
N GLU A 25 21.87 -10.88 14.87
CA GLU A 25 21.06 -10.40 13.74
C GLU A 25 21.14 -11.28 12.49
N ALA A 26 22.00 -12.31 12.47
CA ALA A 26 21.98 -13.28 11.36
C ALA A 26 20.61 -13.95 11.19
N ASP A 27 19.82 -14.08 12.27
CA ASP A 27 18.44 -14.61 12.24
C ASP A 27 17.43 -13.57 11.72
N ASP A 28 17.47 -12.32 12.21
CA ASP A 28 16.56 -11.25 11.74
C ASP A 28 16.83 -10.87 10.26
N MET A 29 18.09 -10.98 9.82
CA MET A 29 18.50 -10.67 8.45
C MET A 29 18.10 -11.74 7.43
N LEU A 30 17.96 -13.01 7.83
CA LEU A 30 17.41 -14.06 6.97
C LEU A 30 15.89 -13.92 6.83
N GLY A 31 15.21 -13.52 7.91
CA GLY A 31 13.76 -13.28 7.91
C GLY A 31 13.33 -12.25 6.86
N MET A 32 13.98 -11.08 6.83
CA MET A 32 13.63 -10.02 5.88
C MET A 32 13.87 -10.42 4.41
N GLU A 33 14.94 -11.19 4.12
CA GLU A 33 15.19 -11.68 2.76
C GLU A 33 14.14 -12.68 2.30
N GLU A 34 13.78 -13.60 3.18
CA GLU A 34 12.75 -14.60 2.91
C GLU A 34 11.39 -13.93 2.69
N GLU A 35 11.08 -12.89 3.47
CA GLU A 35 9.89 -12.06 3.30
C GLU A 35 9.88 -11.34 1.94
N PHE A 36 10.96 -10.64 1.58
CA PHE A 36 11.05 -9.97 0.27
C PHE A 36 10.93 -10.97 -0.89
N ARG A 37 11.56 -12.14 -0.77
CA ARG A 37 11.45 -13.21 -1.76
C ARG A 37 10.02 -13.76 -1.86
N ALA A 38 9.35 -13.98 -0.73
CA ALA A 38 7.95 -14.42 -0.70
C ALA A 38 7.02 -13.39 -1.34
N LEU A 39 7.25 -12.10 -1.08
CA LEU A 39 6.50 -11.00 -1.69
C LEU A 39 6.74 -10.93 -3.20
N LEU A 40 7.98 -11.08 -3.67
CA LEU A 40 8.30 -11.15 -5.11
C LEU A 40 7.63 -12.36 -5.80
N CYS A 41 7.60 -13.52 -5.14
CA CYS A 41 6.86 -14.68 -5.63
C CYS A 41 5.37 -14.35 -5.79
N LYS A 42 4.76 -13.74 -4.77
CA LYS A 42 3.35 -13.33 -4.82
C LYS A 42 3.08 -12.29 -5.92
N VAL A 43 3.95 -11.28 -6.08
CA VAL A 43 3.85 -10.32 -7.20
C VAL A 43 3.87 -11.07 -8.53
N SER A 44 4.79 -12.01 -8.70
CA SER A 44 4.93 -12.81 -9.93
C SER A 44 3.72 -13.71 -10.19
N GLU A 45 3.05 -14.21 -9.15
CA GLU A 45 1.81 -14.97 -9.28
C GLU A 45 0.67 -14.08 -9.79
N LEU A 46 0.49 -12.89 -9.20
CA LEU A 46 -0.52 -11.93 -9.61
C LEU A 46 -0.26 -11.35 -11.02
N GLU A 47 1.01 -11.22 -11.40
CA GLU A 47 1.40 -10.86 -12.78
C GLU A 47 0.94 -11.90 -13.82
N ARG A 48 0.71 -13.18 -13.44
CA ARG A 48 0.22 -14.22 -14.36
C ARG A 48 -1.30 -14.30 -14.46
N VAL A 49 -2.04 -13.64 -13.57
CA VAL A 49 -3.50 -13.63 -13.60
C VAL A 49 -3.98 -12.67 -14.70
N GLU A 50 -4.80 -13.16 -15.64
CA GLU A 50 -5.31 -12.37 -16.77
C GLU A 50 -6.55 -11.52 -16.39
N ALA A 51 -7.40 -12.03 -15.49
CA ALA A 51 -8.62 -11.35 -15.01
C ALA A 51 -8.66 -11.33 -13.47
N PRO A 52 -7.90 -10.44 -12.83
CA PRO A 52 -7.77 -10.44 -11.39
C PRO A 52 -8.98 -9.83 -10.69
N SER A 53 -9.09 -10.07 -9.38
CA SER A 53 -10.02 -9.32 -8.51
C SER A 53 -9.44 -7.93 -8.29
N LEU A 54 -9.63 -7.06 -9.29
CA LEU A 54 -8.81 -5.86 -9.50
C LEU A 54 -8.82 -4.89 -8.31
N SER A 55 -9.88 -4.86 -7.50
CA SER A 55 -9.96 -4.03 -6.29
C SER A 55 -8.91 -4.40 -5.24
N ASP A 56 -8.87 -5.67 -4.84
CA ASP A 56 -8.10 -6.11 -3.67
C ASP A 56 -6.62 -6.25 -4.04
N GLU A 57 -6.34 -6.64 -5.28
CA GLU A 57 -4.98 -6.71 -5.81
C GLU A 57 -4.37 -5.33 -6.07
N LEU A 58 -5.17 -4.35 -6.53
CA LEU A 58 -4.72 -2.96 -6.63
C LEU A 58 -4.41 -2.39 -5.24
N ALA A 59 -5.28 -2.64 -4.24
CA ALA A 59 -5.04 -2.23 -2.86
C ALA A 59 -3.76 -2.84 -2.29
N TRP A 60 -3.57 -4.14 -2.52
CA TRP A 60 -2.38 -4.83 -2.06
C TRP A 60 -1.11 -4.31 -2.73
N ALA A 61 -1.11 -4.08 -4.05
CA ALA A 61 0.05 -3.55 -4.77
C ALA A 61 0.39 -2.11 -4.37
N GLU A 62 -0.62 -1.24 -4.20
CA GLU A 62 -0.44 0.14 -3.70
C GLU A 62 0.16 0.15 -2.30
N SER A 63 -0.39 -0.67 -1.38
CA SER A 63 0.13 -0.77 -0.02
C SER A 63 1.54 -1.34 0.00
N LEU A 64 1.82 -2.36 -0.81
CA LEU A 64 3.14 -3.00 -0.88
C LEU A 64 4.19 -2.01 -1.39
N GLU A 65 3.93 -1.29 -2.49
CA GLU A 65 4.88 -0.30 -3.00
C GLU A 65 5.18 0.77 -1.96
N ALA A 66 4.16 1.27 -1.25
CA ALA A 66 4.32 2.28 -0.20
C ALA A 66 5.15 1.75 0.98
N SER A 67 4.78 0.60 1.55
CA SER A 67 5.49 0.00 2.69
C SER A 67 6.94 -0.34 2.36
N VAL A 68 7.21 -0.86 1.16
CA VAL A 68 8.56 -1.25 0.77
C VAL A 68 9.44 -0.04 0.45
N LYS A 69 8.88 1.04 -0.09
CA LYS A 69 9.60 2.32 -0.21
C LYS A 69 9.97 2.90 1.14
N GLU A 70 9.02 2.90 2.09
CA GLU A 70 9.29 3.35 3.46
C GLU A 70 10.40 2.52 4.12
N ALA A 71 10.39 1.19 3.92
CA ALA A 71 11.47 0.32 4.36
C ALA A 71 12.81 0.67 3.69
N ALA A 72 12.83 0.89 2.37
CA ALA A 72 14.03 1.28 1.64
C ALA A 72 14.62 2.62 2.14
N ASP A 73 13.76 3.59 2.44
CA ASP A 73 14.16 4.89 3.00
C ASP A 73 14.73 4.72 4.41
N ALA A 74 14.09 3.92 5.28
CA ALA A 74 14.61 3.63 6.61
C ALA A 74 15.98 2.93 6.58
N ILE A 75 16.17 1.98 5.66
CA ILE A 75 17.45 1.30 5.45
C ILE A 75 18.51 2.28 4.93
N ALA A 76 18.12 3.24 4.08
CA ALA A 76 19.01 4.28 3.59
C ALA A 76 19.50 5.20 4.73
N ASP A 77 18.59 5.62 5.61
CA ASP A 77 18.90 6.45 6.78
C ASP A 77 19.87 5.72 7.73
N GLU A 78 19.65 4.43 7.96
CA GLU A 78 20.56 3.60 8.76
C GLU A 78 21.95 3.49 8.10
N ALA A 79 22.00 3.22 6.80
CA ALA A 79 23.27 3.15 6.07
C ALA A 79 24.04 4.49 6.14
N GLU A 80 23.34 5.62 6.09
CA GLU A 80 23.94 6.94 6.25
C GLU A 80 24.47 7.15 7.68
N ALA A 81 23.71 6.78 8.70
CA ALA A 81 24.16 6.82 10.10
C ALA A 81 25.44 6.00 10.31
N ILE A 82 25.49 4.79 9.74
CA ILE A 82 26.68 3.94 9.77
C ILE A 82 27.86 4.60 9.07
N HIS A 83 27.66 5.21 7.90
CA HIS A 83 28.73 5.93 7.19
C HIS A 83 29.28 7.11 8.01
N ARG A 84 28.40 7.88 8.67
CA ARG A 84 28.82 8.97 9.58
C ARG A 84 29.62 8.42 10.76
N ALA A 85 29.17 7.32 11.37
CA ALA A 85 29.86 6.67 12.48
C ALA A 85 31.25 6.15 12.07
N VAL A 86 31.36 5.49 10.91
CA VAL A 86 32.63 5.00 10.36
C VAL A 86 33.62 6.16 10.15
N ALA A 87 33.16 7.31 9.66
CA ALA A 87 34.02 8.48 9.45
C ALA A 87 34.61 9.01 10.77
N VAL A 88 33.85 8.96 11.87
CA VAL A 88 34.31 9.39 13.20
C VAL A 88 35.20 8.35 13.86
N LEU A 89 34.79 7.07 13.85
CA LEU A 89 35.51 5.99 14.54
C LEU A 89 36.81 5.62 13.85
N ALA A 90 36.92 5.78 12.53
CA ALA A 90 38.17 5.51 11.81
C ALA A 90 39.35 6.42 12.23
N LEU A 91 39.07 7.52 12.91
CA LEU A 91 40.08 8.44 13.46
C LEU A 91 40.46 8.11 14.91
N ARG A 92 39.76 7.16 15.56
CA ARG A 92 39.98 6.79 16.97
C ARG A 92 40.86 5.53 17.05
N PRO A 93 41.96 5.57 17.83
CA PRO A 93 42.80 4.39 18.03
C PRO A 93 42.03 3.25 18.72
N GLY A 94 42.15 2.02 18.22
CA GLY A 94 41.55 0.82 18.85
C GLY A 94 40.12 0.50 18.40
N GLU A 95 39.55 1.29 17.47
CA GLU A 95 38.20 1.09 16.92
C GLU A 95 38.19 0.33 15.59
N GLU A 96 39.33 -0.21 15.14
CA GLU A 96 39.49 -0.77 13.80
C GLU A 96 38.53 -1.95 13.54
N ALA A 97 38.31 -2.80 14.55
CA ALA A 97 37.39 -3.94 14.44
C ALA A 97 35.94 -3.47 14.27
N THR A 98 35.51 -2.50 15.07
CA THR A 98 34.18 -1.89 15.00
C THR A 98 33.96 -1.21 13.65
N VAL A 99 34.96 -0.49 13.14
CA VAL A 99 34.89 0.15 11.81
C VAL A 99 34.73 -0.90 10.70
N VAL A 100 35.44 -2.03 10.77
CA VAL A 100 35.28 -3.12 9.80
C VAL A 100 33.88 -3.73 9.86
N ALA A 101 33.36 -3.99 11.06
CA ALA A 101 32.01 -4.53 11.25
C ALA A 101 30.93 -3.57 10.74
N LEU A 102 31.03 -2.27 11.05
CA LEU A 102 30.11 -1.24 10.57
C LEU A 102 30.16 -1.12 9.03
N ARG A 103 31.33 -1.18 8.40
CA ARG A 103 31.43 -1.19 6.93
C ARG A 103 30.73 -2.40 6.32
N ARG A 104 30.87 -3.58 6.92
CA ARG A 104 30.16 -4.78 6.49
C ARG A 104 28.65 -4.60 6.62
N ARG A 105 28.19 -4.01 7.73
CA ARG A 105 26.78 -3.69 7.95
C ARG A 105 26.25 -2.69 6.90
N ALA A 106 26.98 -1.61 6.62
CA ALA A 106 26.59 -0.65 5.60
C ALA A 106 26.46 -1.29 4.20
N ALA A 107 27.39 -2.20 3.85
CA ALA A 107 27.31 -2.94 2.60
C ALA A 107 26.05 -3.82 2.55
N LEU A 108 25.69 -4.47 3.66
CA LEU A 108 24.48 -5.28 3.74
C LEU A 108 23.20 -4.44 3.68
N ALA A 109 23.14 -3.34 4.43
CA ALA A 109 22.04 -2.37 4.36
C ALA A 109 21.84 -1.87 2.93
N SER A 110 22.94 -1.57 2.21
CA SER A 110 22.88 -1.17 0.80
C SER A 110 22.30 -2.27 -0.10
N ALA A 111 22.63 -3.54 0.13
CA ALA A 111 22.06 -4.66 -0.61
C ALA A 111 20.55 -4.81 -0.34
N ARG A 112 20.12 -4.71 0.93
CA ARG A 112 18.71 -4.80 1.33
C ARG A 112 17.87 -3.65 0.77
N ARG A 113 18.43 -2.44 0.77
CA ARG A 113 17.80 -1.31 0.11
C ARG A 113 17.56 -1.60 -1.37
N ALA A 114 18.54 -2.17 -2.07
CA ALA A 114 18.39 -2.51 -3.48
C ALA A 114 17.30 -3.58 -3.71
N GLU A 115 17.20 -4.59 -2.85
CA GLU A 115 16.13 -5.59 -2.90
C GLU A 115 14.74 -4.97 -2.65
N ALA A 116 14.64 -4.06 -1.66
CA ALA A 116 13.41 -3.32 -1.41
C ALA A 116 13.03 -2.43 -2.61
N GLU A 117 13.99 -1.71 -3.21
CA GLU A 117 13.76 -0.92 -4.42
C GLU A 117 13.29 -1.79 -5.60
N GLU A 118 13.83 -3.01 -5.77
CA GLU A 118 13.38 -3.97 -6.77
C GLU A 118 11.94 -4.42 -6.53
N LEU A 119 11.60 -4.76 -5.29
CA LEU A 119 10.24 -5.16 -4.91
C LEU A 119 9.24 -4.01 -5.08
N ALA A 120 9.61 -2.77 -4.73
CA ALA A 120 8.79 -1.59 -4.98
C ALA A 120 8.57 -1.36 -6.49
N ALA A 121 9.60 -1.56 -7.31
CA ALA A 121 9.46 -1.50 -8.77
C ALA A 121 8.57 -2.61 -9.31
N ALA A 122 8.63 -3.83 -8.75
CA ALA A 122 7.76 -4.94 -9.12
C ALA A 122 6.29 -4.67 -8.75
N ALA A 123 6.04 -4.16 -7.54
CA ALA A 123 4.71 -3.73 -7.10
C ALA A 123 4.14 -2.64 -8.01
N ARG A 124 4.96 -1.65 -8.41
CA ARG A 124 4.55 -0.61 -9.37
C ARG A 124 4.15 -1.20 -10.72
N ARG A 125 4.94 -2.12 -11.28
CA ARG A 125 4.61 -2.77 -12.56
C ARG A 125 3.28 -3.51 -12.49
N LEU A 126 3.03 -4.21 -11.38
CA LEU A 126 1.75 -4.86 -11.13
C LEU A 126 0.61 -3.85 -11.02
N GLN A 127 0.80 -2.73 -10.31
CA GLN A 127 -0.18 -1.66 -10.22
C GLN A 127 -0.50 -1.09 -11.61
N GLU A 128 0.51 -0.80 -12.44
CA GLU A 128 0.30 -0.30 -13.80
C GLU A 128 -0.44 -1.30 -14.69
N LYS A 129 -0.14 -2.60 -14.57
CA LYS A 129 -0.88 -3.65 -15.28
C LYS A 129 -2.34 -3.64 -14.85
N ASN A 130 -2.62 -3.56 -13.55
CA ASN A 130 -3.96 -3.52 -13.00
C ASN A 130 -4.73 -2.28 -13.46
N LEU A 131 -4.09 -1.11 -13.47
CA LEU A 131 -4.68 0.13 -13.97
C LEU A 131 -5.00 0.07 -15.47
N ARG A 132 -4.12 -0.53 -16.29
CA ARG A 132 -4.42 -0.76 -17.72
C ARG A 132 -5.61 -1.72 -17.90
N SER A 133 -5.67 -2.78 -17.11
CA SER A 133 -6.79 -3.72 -17.12
C SER A 133 -8.10 -3.04 -16.72
N LEU A 134 -8.09 -2.20 -15.67
CA LEU A 134 -9.24 -1.41 -15.25
C LEU A 134 -9.70 -0.46 -16.35
N ALA A 135 -8.78 0.27 -16.99
CA ALA A 135 -9.10 1.15 -18.11
C ALA A 135 -9.61 0.40 -19.36
N ALA A 136 -9.40 -0.91 -19.46
CA ALA A 136 -9.96 -1.72 -20.54
C ALA A 136 -11.37 -2.24 -20.24
N LYS A 137 -11.83 -2.17 -18.99
CA LYS A 137 -13.17 -2.62 -18.59
C LYS A 137 -14.22 -1.55 -18.89
N ASP A 138 -15.45 -2.01 -19.13
CA ASP A 138 -16.63 -1.14 -19.15
C ASP A 138 -17.11 -0.84 -17.72
N ASP A 139 -17.81 0.29 -17.54
CA ASP A 139 -18.22 0.79 -16.22
C ASP A 139 -19.05 -0.20 -15.39
N GLU A 140 -19.96 -0.96 -16.03
CA GLU A 140 -20.81 -1.96 -15.34
C GLU A 140 -19.98 -3.08 -14.72
N HIS A 141 -19.01 -3.62 -15.46
CA HIS A 141 -18.17 -4.73 -15.00
C HIS A 141 -17.21 -4.30 -13.89
N LEU A 142 -16.77 -3.03 -13.90
CA LEU A 142 -15.91 -2.49 -12.86
C LEU A 142 -16.65 -2.32 -11.52
N LEU A 143 -17.90 -1.88 -11.57
CA LEU A 143 -18.72 -1.72 -10.37
C LEU A 143 -19.15 -3.07 -9.79
N ASP A 144 -19.49 -4.06 -10.62
CA ASP A 144 -19.85 -5.40 -10.16
C ASP A 144 -18.71 -6.09 -9.40
N ASP A 145 -17.47 -5.97 -9.89
CA ASP A 145 -16.28 -6.47 -9.20
C ASP A 145 -16.02 -5.73 -7.88
N ALA A 146 -16.21 -4.40 -7.88
CA ALA A 146 -16.03 -3.58 -6.68
C ALA A 146 -17.12 -3.81 -5.62
N MET A 147 -18.30 -4.28 -6.03
CA MET A 147 -19.44 -4.56 -5.15
C MET A 147 -19.43 -6.02 -4.62
N GLY A 148 -18.47 -6.84 -5.02
CA GLY A 148 -18.32 -8.22 -4.57
C GLY A 148 -19.33 -9.20 -5.21
N GLY A 149 -19.88 -8.83 -6.37
CA GLY A 149 -20.91 -9.61 -7.06
C GLY A 149 -22.25 -9.71 -6.31
N PRO A 150 -23.25 -10.41 -6.88
CA PRO A 150 -24.62 -10.48 -6.35
C PRO A 150 -24.78 -11.12 -4.96
N SER A 151 -23.69 -11.61 -4.34
CA SER A 151 -23.71 -12.23 -3.00
C SER A 151 -23.95 -11.25 -1.85
N MET A 152 -23.70 -9.95 -2.01
CA MET A 152 -23.97 -8.95 -0.96
C MET A 152 -25.47 -8.65 -0.78
N LEU A 153 -26.31 -9.07 -1.72
CA LEU A 153 -27.78 -8.93 -1.69
C LEU A 153 -28.47 -10.31 -1.67
N GLY A 154 -27.84 -11.31 -1.03
CA GLY A 154 -28.45 -12.60 -0.76
C GLY A 154 -29.68 -12.45 0.14
N GLY A 155 -30.85 -12.25 -0.47
CA GLY A 155 -32.09 -12.04 0.26
C GLY A 155 -33.33 -11.95 -0.64
N GLY A 156 -33.41 -12.78 -1.68
CA GLY A 156 -34.67 -13.02 -2.39
C GLY A 156 -35.62 -13.81 -1.49
N GLY A 157 -36.38 -13.13 -0.63
CA GLY A 157 -37.28 -13.80 0.30
C GLY A 157 -38.23 -12.90 1.07
N ALA A 158 -39.45 -12.74 0.52
CA ALA A 158 -40.73 -12.43 1.19
C ALA A 158 -40.92 -11.08 1.90
N CYS A 159 -42.17 -10.60 1.86
CA CYS A 159 -42.73 -9.36 2.41
C CYS A 159 -42.66 -9.22 3.95
N CYS A 160 -41.52 -9.51 4.58
CA CYS A 160 -41.29 -9.32 6.00
C CYS A 160 -40.78 -7.88 6.25
N VAL A 161 -41.30 -7.18 7.25
CA VAL A 161 -40.65 -5.97 7.76
C VAL A 161 -39.30 -6.40 8.34
N ALA A 162 -38.20 -5.86 7.81
CA ALA A 162 -36.85 -6.15 8.30
C ALA A 162 -36.75 -5.82 9.80
N THR A 163 -36.13 -6.72 10.55
CA THR A 163 -35.87 -6.54 11.99
C THR A 163 -34.87 -5.40 12.21
N PRO A 164 -34.84 -4.78 13.41
CA PRO A 164 -33.84 -3.76 13.74
C PRO A 164 -32.39 -4.24 13.57
N GLU A 165 -32.12 -5.52 13.82
CA GLU A 165 -30.79 -6.13 13.64
C GLU A 165 -30.41 -6.27 12.16
N GLU A 166 -31.34 -6.71 11.30
CA GLU A 166 -31.13 -6.77 9.85
C GLU A 166 -30.91 -5.37 9.26
N MET A 167 -31.65 -4.37 9.74
CA MET A 167 -31.47 -2.98 9.34
C MET A 167 -30.10 -2.43 9.79
N ALA A 168 -29.64 -2.78 10.99
CA ALA A 168 -28.32 -2.40 11.48
C ALA A 168 -27.18 -3.07 10.69
N GLU A 169 -27.32 -4.34 10.30
CA GLU A 169 -26.33 -4.99 9.44
C GLU A 169 -26.31 -4.41 8.03
N LEU A 170 -27.48 -4.10 7.48
CA LEU A 170 -27.60 -3.43 6.19
C LEU A 170 -26.93 -2.03 6.21
N GLU A 171 -27.10 -1.27 7.29
CA GLU A 171 -26.40 0.01 7.49
C GLU A 171 -24.87 -0.20 7.53
N ARG A 172 -24.38 -1.21 8.26
CA ARG A 172 -22.94 -1.55 8.29
C ARG A 172 -22.42 -1.95 6.92
N ALA A 173 -23.19 -2.73 6.15
CA ALA A 173 -22.85 -3.09 4.79
C ALA A 173 -22.74 -1.86 3.89
N CYS A 174 -23.69 -0.92 4.00
CA CYS A 174 -23.64 0.33 3.24
C CYS A 174 -22.42 1.18 3.58
N VAL A 175 -22.00 1.26 4.85
CA VAL A 175 -20.78 1.97 5.25
C VAL A 175 -19.54 1.33 4.60
N ARG A 176 -19.42 0.00 4.66
CA ARG A 176 -18.31 -0.72 4.01
C ARG A 176 -18.28 -0.47 2.49
N MET A 177 -19.44 -0.46 1.84
CA MET A 177 -19.56 -0.18 0.40
C MET A 177 -19.21 1.28 0.09
N GLU A 178 -19.65 2.24 0.92
CA GLU A 178 -19.29 3.64 0.76
C GLU A 178 -17.77 3.84 0.84
N GLU A 179 -17.14 3.29 1.87
CA GLU A 179 -15.69 3.36 2.08
C GLU A 179 -14.93 2.71 0.92
N ARG A 180 -15.39 1.55 0.44
CA ARG A 180 -14.78 0.85 -0.70
C ARG A 180 -14.88 1.65 -2.00
N MET A 181 -16.01 2.29 -2.28
CA MET A 181 -16.18 3.12 -3.48
C MET A 181 -15.36 4.41 -3.40
N ALA A 182 -15.30 5.04 -2.21
CA ALA A 182 -14.46 6.21 -1.99
C ALA A 182 -12.98 5.89 -2.16
N TRP A 183 -12.54 4.76 -1.61
CA TRP A 183 -11.18 4.26 -1.77
C TRP A 183 -10.87 4.00 -3.25
N LEU A 184 -11.73 3.26 -3.95
CA LEU A 184 -11.56 2.93 -5.37
C LEU A 184 -11.47 4.18 -6.24
N ALA A 185 -12.39 5.15 -6.06
CA ALA A 185 -12.36 6.42 -6.78
C ALA A 185 -11.04 7.17 -6.51
N GLY A 186 -10.59 7.21 -5.26
CA GLY A 186 -9.32 7.81 -4.87
C GLY A 186 -8.11 7.13 -5.52
N SER A 187 -8.06 5.80 -5.51
CA SER A 187 -6.99 5.01 -6.13
C SER A 187 -6.95 5.19 -7.65
N LEU A 188 -8.11 5.19 -8.32
CA LEU A 188 -8.20 5.42 -9.77
C LEU A 188 -7.68 6.80 -10.17
N ARG A 189 -8.02 7.87 -9.42
CA ARG A 189 -7.50 9.22 -9.67
C ARG A 189 -5.99 9.31 -9.46
N ARG A 190 -5.48 8.77 -8.35
CA ARG A 190 -4.04 8.73 -8.09
C ARG A 190 -3.31 7.95 -9.17
N GLY A 191 -3.87 6.81 -9.59
CA GLY A 191 -3.38 5.99 -10.68
C GLY A 191 -3.35 6.75 -12.01
N ALA A 192 -4.42 7.49 -12.34
CA ALA A 192 -4.49 8.31 -13.55
C ALA A 192 -3.38 9.39 -13.58
N VAL A 193 -3.19 10.11 -12.47
CA VAL A 193 -2.14 11.13 -12.33
C VAL A 193 -0.75 10.50 -12.46
N ALA A 194 -0.49 9.40 -11.75
CA ALA A 194 0.80 8.72 -11.79
C ALA A 194 1.11 8.18 -13.20
N PHE A 195 0.11 7.59 -13.87
CA PHE A 195 0.25 7.02 -15.20
C PHE A 195 0.55 8.10 -16.26
N ALA A 196 -0.14 9.24 -16.19
CA ALA A 196 0.11 10.38 -17.07
C ALA A 196 1.48 11.03 -16.80
N ALA A 197 1.87 11.18 -15.52
CA ALA A 197 3.15 11.77 -15.14
C ALA A 197 4.35 10.92 -15.58
N ALA A 198 4.21 9.59 -15.62
CA ALA A 198 5.27 8.69 -16.07
C ALA A 198 5.51 8.73 -17.59
N ARG A 199 4.54 9.23 -18.37
CA ARG A 199 4.53 9.16 -19.84
C ARG A 199 4.03 10.47 -20.47
N PRO A 200 4.73 11.60 -20.23
CA PRO A 200 4.27 12.90 -20.71
C PRO A 200 4.26 12.94 -22.24
N GLY A 201 3.10 13.26 -22.83
CA GLY A 201 2.94 13.42 -24.27
C GLY A 201 2.56 12.14 -25.03
N GLU A 202 2.40 11.00 -24.34
CA GLU A 202 1.89 9.78 -24.95
C GLU A 202 0.35 9.81 -24.99
N GLU A 203 -0.24 9.78 -26.19
CA GLU A 203 -1.69 9.79 -26.38
C GLU A 203 -2.38 8.58 -25.72
N GLU A 204 -1.73 7.41 -25.76
CA GLU A 204 -2.23 6.21 -25.08
C GLU A 204 -2.28 6.41 -23.56
N ALA A 205 -1.27 7.06 -22.97
CA ALA A 205 -1.25 7.36 -21.54
C ALA A 205 -2.35 8.35 -21.15
N ALA A 206 -2.59 9.37 -21.99
CA ALA A 206 -3.71 10.30 -21.80
C ALA A 206 -5.07 9.61 -21.91
N LEU A 207 -5.24 8.67 -22.84
CA LEU A 207 -6.45 7.87 -22.99
C LEU A 207 -6.71 7.00 -21.76
N VAL A 208 -5.69 6.27 -21.29
CA VAL A 208 -5.78 5.43 -20.08
C VAL A 208 -6.14 6.28 -18.87
N ALA A 209 -5.44 7.40 -18.66
CA ALA A 209 -5.74 8.32 -17.55
C ALA A 209 -7.18 8.87 -17.61
N GLY A 210 -7.65 9.25 -18.81
CA GLY A 210 -9.02 9.72 -19.02
C GLY A 210 -10.07 8.66 -18.69
N LYS A 211 -9.83 7.40 -19.06
CA LYS A 211 -10.73 6.28 -18.70
C LYS A 211 -10.75 6.02 -17.20
N LEU A 212 -9.59 6.05 -16.54
CA LEU A 212 -9.50 5.90 -15.09
C LEU A 212 -10.26 7.01 -14.34
N GLU A 213 -10.18 8.26 -14.81
CA GLU A 213 -11.01 9.36 -14.27
C GLU A 213 -12.51 9.14 -14.50
N GLY A 214 -12.89 8.58 -15.65
CA GLY A 214 -14.27 8.16 -15.93
C GLY A 214 -14.76 7.12 -14.91
N HIS A 215 -13.98 6.06 -14.70
CA HIS A 215 -14.31 5.04 -13.70
C HIS A 215 -14.34 5.59 -12.27
N ALA A 216 -13.47 6.55 -11.94
CA ALA A 216 -13.51 7.22 -10.64
C ALA A 216 -14.81 7.99 -10.44
N ALA A 217 -15.31 8.67 -11.49
CA ALA A 217 -16.61 9.33 -11.46
C ALA A 217 -17.77 8.32 -11.33
N SER A 218 -17.69 7.18 -12.01
CA SER A 218 -18.67 6.08 -11.88
C SER A 218 -18.71 5.53 -10.45
N ALA A 219 -17.55 5.34 -9.81
CA ALA A 219 -17.44 4.92 -8.41
C ALA A 219 -18.04 5.97 -7.44
N ASP A 220 -17.81 7.26 -7.67
CA ASP A 220 -18.43 8.33 -6.87
C ASP A 220 -19.96 8.39 -7.05
N ALA A 221 -20.47 8.14 -8.26
CA ALA A 221 -21.91 8.06 -8.51
C ALA A 221 -22.54 6.84 -7.79
N ALA A 222 -21.88 5.68 -7.84
CA ALA A 222 -22.29 4.50 -7.09
C ALA A 222 -22.28 4.75 -5.58
N ARG A 223 -21.21 5.40 -5.06
CA ARG A 223 -21.12 5.85 -3.67
C ARG A 223 -22.30 6.73 -3.29
N GLY A 224 -22.64 7.72 -4.10
CA GLY A 224 -23.80 8.60 -3.89
C GLY A 224 -25.11 7.82 -3.74
N THR A 225 -25.28 6.76 -4.54
CA THR A 225 -26.45 5.87 -4.48
C THR A 225 -26.49 5.07 -3.17
N VAL A 226 -25.35 4.51 -2.75
CA VAL A 226 -25.24 3.77 -1.47
C VAL A 226 -25.55 4.69 -0.28
N VAL A 227 -25.03 5.92 -0.27
CA VAL A 227 -25.30 6.91 0.78
C VAL A 227 -26.79 7.27 0.84
N ALA A 228 -27.43 7.49 -0.31
CA ALA A 228 -28.85 7.79 -0.39
C ALA A 228 -29.73 6.62 0.09
N PHE A 229 -29.32 5.39 -0.23
CA PHE A 229 -29.97 4.17 0.25
C PHE A 229 -29.81 4.02 1.76
N ALA A 230 -28.60 4.15 2.31
CA ALA A 230 -28.33 4.11 3.75
C ALA A 230 -29.14 5.16 4.53
N ALA A 231 -29.29 6.36 3.98
CA ALA A 231 -30.14 7.40 4.57
C ALA A 231 -31.62 7.00 4.60
N SER A 232 -32.08 6.25 3.58
CA SER A 232 -33.45 5.74 3.53
C SER A 232 -33.68 4.59 4.53
N VAL A 233 -32.69 3.69 4.68
CA VAL A 233 -32.69 2.63 5.70
C VAL A 233 -32.80 3.23 7.11
N ARG A 234 -31.97 4.24 7.42
CA ARG A 234 -32.03 4.94 8.73
C ARG A 234 -33.40 5.56 8.98
N ARG A 235 -33.96 6.27 8.00
CA ARG A 235 -35.31 6.86 8.11
C ARG A 235 -36.37 5.80 8.40
N LEU A 236 -36.33 4.65 7.72
CA LEU A 236 -37.26 3.55 7.94
C LEU A 236 -37.13 2.97 9.35
N ARG A 237 -35.90 2.74 9.83
CA ARG A 237 -35.65 2.28 11.19
C ARG A 237 -36.18 3.26 12.24
N ASP A 238 -35.96 4.55 12.05
CA ASP A 238 -36.41 5.56 13.01
C ASP A 238 -37.96 5.63 13.05
N THR A 239 -38.64 5.40 11.92
CA THR A 239 -40.11 5.30 11.88
C THR A 239 -40.68 4.04 12.52
N THR A 240 -39.95 2.92 12.53
CA THR A 240 -40.39 1.67 13.18
C THR A 240 -40.08 1.62 14.68
N THR A 241 -39.28 2.57 15.19
CA THR A 241 -38.87 2.67 16.59
C THR A 241 -39.65 3.74 17.38
N THR A 242 -40.58 4.46 16.73
CA THR A 242 -41.42 5.47 17.38
C THR A 242 -42.75 4.84 17.86
N PRO A 243 -43.08 4.87 19.16
CA PRO A 243 -44.30 4.26 19.72
C PRO A 243 -45.60 5.01 19.36
#